data_AF-A0ABD5S0U7-F1
#
_entry.id   AF-A0ABD5S0U7-F1
#
_cell.length_a   1.000
_cell.length_b   1.000
_cell.length_c   1.000
_cell.angle_alpha   90.00
_cell.angle_beta   90.00
_cell.angle_gamma   90.00
#
_symmetry.space_group_name_H-M   'P 1'
#
loop_
_entity.id
_entity.type
_entity.pdbx_description
1 polymer ?
#
loop_
_entity_poly.entity_id
_entity_poly.type
_entity_poly.pdbx_seq_one_letter_code
_entity_poly.pdbx_strand_id
1 'polypeptide(L)'
;MDSITPTRRDVLQTLAASGALLGTGLTVTGGLTGATGSVAAQTGDLPNHLLIVGRGVRTRYTFTIQGAVEKTTDPGDTGVSRVSINANDTITTGPLQTWVRGSTIEWADAYYFSGAILGFSYHPTPDTDSSHPGIDVYVDGEPVDPDTLGFDDLAGYGPNYALVVGDGELVDYEFTTTGWVRRTLLNLARDVDPDRISFNANDAIESLPGGGFRVTGRTRSWADAYVFEGEMTSFTTDGPVTLYRNPEVPNVRAEATDCNEISLTNESDALAVRVTMFGEEDDPLNPIFTDGVIVTLLPGQTVTGPAPATRIDVEAGALPYPEFGGPQEDEAG
;
A
#
# COMPACT_ATOMS: atom_id res chain seq x y z
N MET A 1 -38.04 -23.96 65.35
CA MET A 1 -37.30 -22.73 64.99
C MET A 1 -36.07 -23.20 64.25
N ASP A 2 -36.13 -23.20 62.92
CA ASP A 2 -34.96 -23.31 62.05
C ASP A 2 -35.25 -22.44 60.83
N SER A 3 -34.39 -21.44 60.67
CA SER A 3 -34.47 -20.38 59.66
C SER A 3 -33.72 -20.85 58.41
N ILE A 4 -34.44 -21.11 57.32
CA ILE A 4 -33.86 -21.37 56.00
C ILE A 4 -33.60 -20.02 55.33
N THR A 5 -32.32 -19.63 55.27
CA THR A 5 -31.84 -18.51 54.46
C THR A 5 -31.78 -18.94 52.99
N PRO A 6 -32.52 -18.31 52.06
CA PRO A 6 -32.40 -18.63 50.64
C PRO A 6 -31.10 -18.04 50.06
N THR A 7 -30.23 -18.91 49.55
CA THR A 7 -29.03 -18.53 48.80
C THR A 7 -29.40 -17.95 47.44
N ARG A 8 -28.90 -16.74 47.20
CA ARG A 8 -28.99 -15.91 45.99
C ARG A 8 -28.61 -16.71 44.73
N ARG A 9 -29.61 -17.02 43.90
CA ARG A 9 -29.46 -17.55 42.54
C ARG A 9 -30.02 -16.50 41.56
N ASP A 10 -29.28 -16.33 40.46
CA ASP A 10 -29.57 -15.51 39.27
C ASP A 10 -29.44 -13.98 39.50
N VAL A 11 -28.59 -13.25 38.77
CA VAL A 11 -28.62 -13.04 37.31
C VAL A 11 -27.20 -12.84 36.77
N LEU A 12 -26.68 -13.81 36.00
CA LEU A 12 -25.58 -13.57 35.05
C LEU A 12 -26.24 -13.39 33.68
N GLN A 13 -26.40 -12.13 33.26
CA GLN A 13 -26.75 -11.82 31.87
C GLN A 13 -25.50 -12.04 31.00
N THR A 14 -25.53 -13.10 30.21
CA THR A 14 -24.65 -13.29 29.05
C THR A 14 -24.99 -12.21 28.01
N LEU A 15 -24.15 -11.18 27.89
CA LEU A 15 -24.12 -10.29 26.73
C LEU A 15 -23.16 -10.90 25.70
N ALA A 16 -23.72 -11.66 24.76
CA ALA A 16 -23.03 -11.97 23.52
C ALA A 16 -23.02 -10.69 22.66
N ALA A 17 -21.88 -10.01 22.59
CA ALA A 17 -21.69 -8.88 21.70
C ALA A 17 -21.24 -9.38 20.33
N SER A 18 -22.20 -9.61 19.44
CA SER A 18 -21.99 -9.72 18.00
C SER A 18 -22.46 -8.43 17.34
N GLY A 19 -21.55 -7.72 16.66
CA GLY A 19 -21.88 -6.73 15.63
C GLY A 19 -21.85 -5.25 16.04
N ALA A 20 -20.94 -4.52 15.39
CA ALA A 20 -21.00 -3.11 14.99
C ALA A 20 -21.69 -2.11 15.95
N LEU A 21 -20.89 -1.42 16.77
CA LEU A 21 -21.33 -0.21 17.47
C LEU A 21 -20.73 1.05 16.81
N LEU A 22 -21.29 1.45 15.67
CA LEU A 22 -21.25 2.84 15.23
C LEU A 22 -22.53 3.51 15.73
N GLY A 23 -22.45 4.22 16.84
CA GLY A 23 -23.60 4.91 17.40
C GLY A 23 -23.25 5.60 18.72
N THR A 24 -23.13 6.92 18.64
CA THR A 24 -22.97 7.83 19.78
C THR A 24 -24.05 7.62 20.85
N GLY A 25 -23.62 7.42 22.10
CA GLY A 25 -24.46 7.65 23.28
C GLY A 25 -24.97 6.42 24.02
N LEU A 26 -24.08 5.67 24.68
CA LEU A 26 -24.48 4.84 25.81
C LEU A 26 -24.44 5.68 27.09
N THR A 27 -25.60 6.15 27.56
CA THR A 27 -25.72 6.78 28.88
C THR A 27 -26.02 5.71 29.92
N VAL A 28 -25.01 5.28 30.68
CA VAL A 28 -25.19 4.42 31.84
C VAL A 28 -25.61 5.29 33.03
N THR A 29 -26.90 5.37 33.31
CA THR A 29 -27.44 6.08 34.48
C THR A 29 -27.55 5.10 35.65
N GLY A 30 -26.43 4.86 36.34
CA GLY A 30 -26.39 4.04 37.55
C GLY A 30 -25.19 4.40 38.41
N GLY A 31 -25.44 5.01 39.57
CA GLY A 31 -24.42 5.58 40.45
C GLY A 31 -23.35 4.57 40.88
N LEU A 32 -22.15 4.74 40.32
CA LEU A 32 -20.90 4.17 40.82
C LEU A 32 -19.96 5.34 41.13
N THR A 33 -19.98 5.76 42.39
CA THR A 33 -19.04 6.73 42.95
C THR A 33 -17.70 6.02 43.15
N GLY A 34 -16.67 6.47 42.42
CA GLY A 34 -15.27 6.28 42.84
C GLY A 34 -14.58 5.01 42.36
N ALA A 35 -14.36 4.87 41.06
CA ALA A 35 -13.20 4.16 40.53
C ALA A 35 -12.85 4.73 39.15
N THR A 36 -11.90 5.66 39.08
CA THR A 36 -11.18 5.97 37.85
C THR A 36 -10.18 4.84 37.59
N GLY A 37 -10.69 3.63 37.38
CA GLY A 37 -9.92 2.56 36.77
C GLY A 37 -9.88 2.84 35.28
N SER A 38 -8.70 3.06 34.70
CA SER A 38 -8.58 2.98 33.25
C SER A 38 -9.06 1.58 32.87
N VAL A 39 -10.15 1.49 32.13
CA VAL A 39 -10.57 0.22 31.56
C VAL A 39 -9.52 -0.08 30.51
N ALA A 40 -8.49 -0.86 30.88
CA ALA A 40 -7.66 -1.52 29.88
C ALA A 40 -8.65 -2.27 29.00
N ALA A 41 -8.69 -1.92 27.71
CA ALA A 41 -9.41 -2.72 26.74
C ALA A 41 -8.97 -4.17 27.01
N GLN A 42 -9.92 -5.06 27.27
CA GLN A 42 -9.60 -6.47 27.33
C GLN A 42 -8.82 -6.76 26.06
N THR A 43 -7.59 -7.22 26.24
CA THR A 43 -6.75 -7.86 25.23
C THR A 43 -7.57 -9.04 24.73
N GLY A 44 -8.50 -8.78 23.81
CA GLY A 44 -9.30 -9.82 23.20
C GLY A 44 -8.32 -10.77 22.55
N ASP A 45 -8.57 -12.08 22.67
CA ASP A 45 -7.74 -13.11 22.06
C ASP A 45 -7.64 -12.85 20.54
N LEU A 46 -6.61 -12.10 20.15
CA LEU A 46 -6.26 -11.84 18.77
C LEU A 46 -5.62 -13.15 18.28
N PRO A 47 -6.25 -13.84 17.32
CA PRO A 47 -5.98 -15.26 17.07
C PRO A 47 -4.62 -15.52 16.41
N ASN A 48 -4.03 -14.49 15.78
CA ASN A 48 -2.82 -14.63 15.00
C ASN A 48 -1.63 -13.95 15.67
N HIS A 49 -0.44 -14.45 15.41
CA HIS A 49 0.82 -13.97 15.96
C HIS A 49 1.80 -13.65 14.84
N LEU A 50 2.43 -12.48 14.90
CA LEU A 50 3.47 -12.05 13.99
C LEU A 50 4.74 -11.77 14.79
N LEU A 51 5.84 -12.43 14.44
CA LEU A 51 7.16 -12.19 15.02
C LEU A 51 8.13 -11.73 13.94
N ILE A 52 8.83 -10.63 14.21
CA ILE A 52 9.83 -10.04 13.32
C ILE A 52 11.17 -10.02 14.05
N VAL A 53 12.16 -10.74 13.54
CA VAL A 53 13.46 -10.97 14.20
C VAL A 53 14.57 -10.30 13.40
N GLY A 54 15.31 -9.37 14.00
CA GLY A 54 16.44 -8.72 13.36
C GLY A 54 17.70 -9.60 13.28
N ARG A 55 18.49 -9.43 12.21
CA ARG A 55 19.69 -10.23 11.93
C ARG A 55 21.00 -9.45 11.93
N GLY A 56 21.13 -8.47 12.82
CA GLY A 56 22.34 -7.65 13.00
C GLY A 56 22.41 -6.41 12.13
N VAL A 57 21.44 -6.23 11.24
CA VAL A 57 21.29 -5.06 10.38
C VAL A 57 20.10 -4.27 10.87
N ARG A 58 20.22 -2.93 10.93
CA ARG A 58 19.04 -2.11 11.20
C ARG A 58 18.08 -2.22 10.03
N THR A 59 16.95 -2.86 10.27
CA THR A 59 15.87 -2.99 9.29
C THR A 59 14.63 -2.30 9.83
N ARG A 60 14.13 -1.34 9.05
CA ARG A 60 12.81 -0.76 9.29
C ARG A 60 11.77 -1.64 8.63
N TYR A 61 10.61 -1.77 9.24
CA TYR A 61 9.51 -2.53 8.66
C TYR A 61 8.20 -1.76 8.82
N THR A 62 7.27 -2.07 7.94
CA THR A 62 5.88 -1.62 8.03
C THR A 62 4.96 -2.72 7.56
N PHE A 63 3.89 -2.95 8.30
CA PHE A 63 2.86 -3.89 7.89
C PHE A 63 1.47 -3.32 8.16
N THR A 64 0.50 -3.80 7.36
CA THR A 64 -0.90 -3.41 7.46
C THR A 64 -1.76 -4.63 7.74
N ILE A 65 -2.65 -4.55 8.72
CA ILE A 65 -3.56 -5.63 9.10
C ILE A 65 -5.01 -5.22 8.87
N GLN A 66 -5.82 -6.13 8.34
CA GLN A 66 -7.27 -6.02 8.32
C GLN A 66 -7.87 -6.38 9.69
N GLY A 67 -7.68 -5.51 10.68
CA GLY A 67 -8.17 -5.79 12.03
C GLY A 67 -7.39 -5.07 13.11
N ALA A 68 -7.57 -5.51 14.34
CA ALA A 68 -6.83 -5.01 15.48
C ALA A 68 -5.43 -5.63 15.55
N VAL A 69 -4.48 -4.86 16.06
CA VAL A 69 -3.10 -5.26 16.35
C VAL A 69 -2.73 -4.81 17.74
N GLU A 70 -2.05 -5.67 18.48
CA GLU A 70 -1.50 -5.40 19.79
C GLU A 70 -0.04 -5.88 19.86
N LYS A 71 0.85 -5.06 20.44
CA LYS A 71 2.24 -5.45 20.63
C LYS A 71 2.36 -6.40 21.84
N THR A 72 3.20 -7.42 21.73
CA THR A 72 3.41 -8.43 22.79
C THR A 72 4.90 -8.67 23.05
N THR A 73 5.23 -9.23 24.21
CA THR A 73 6.56 -9.81 24.51
C THR A 73 6.62 -11.31 24.24
N ASP A 74 5.52 -11.91 23.80
CA ASP A 74 5.44 -13.33 23.53
C ASP A 74 6.14 -13.68 22.20
N PRO A 75 7.19 -14.52 22.19
CA PRO A 75 7.82 -14.99 20.95
C PRO A 75 7.05 -16.09 20.22
N GLY A 76 5.95 -16.59 20.79
CA GLY A 76 5.30 -17.81 20.32
C GLY A 76 6.23 -19.03 20.44
N ASP A 77 5.96 -20.07 19.64
CA ASP A 77 6.69 -21.33 19.65
C ASP A 77 7.99 -21.33 18.82
N THR A 78 8.56 -20.15 18.56
CA THR A 78 9.75 -19.97 17.70
C THR A 78 11.09 -20.21 18.40
N GLY A 79 11.09 -20.23 19.75
CA GLY A 79 12.31 -20.34 20.55
C GLY A 79 13.17 -19.06 20.62
N VAL A 80 12.68 -17.94 20.06
CA VAL A 80 13.37 -16.64 20.11
C VAL A 80 13.20 -16.01 21.50
N SER A 81 14.28 -15.61 22.16
CA SER A 81 14.25 -15.14 23.56
C SER A 81 14.40 -13.62 23.72
N ARG A 82 14.46 -12.85 22.63
CA ARG A 82 14.80 -11.41 22.63
C ARG A 82 13.66 -10.53 22.11
N VAL A 83 12.44 -10.80 22.52
CA VAL A 83 11.27 -9.99 22.15
C VAL A 83 11.11 -8.81 23.10
N SER A 84 10.90 -7.61 22.56
CA SER A 84 10.77 -6.40 23.38
C SER A 84 9.55 -5.56 23.02
N ILE A 85 8.87 -5.04 24.03
CA ILE A 85 7.99 -3.88 23.87
C ILE A 85 8.85 -2.64 24.05
N ASN A 86 9.37 -2.12 22.94
CA ASN A 86 10.01 -0.82 22.88
C ASN A 86 9.08 0.23 22.25
N ALA A 87 9.34 1.51 22.53
CA ALA A 87 8.55 2.65 22.06
C ALA A 87 8.92 3.11 20.64
N ASN A 88 9.79 2.38 19.93
CA ASN A 88 10.14 2.72 18.55
C ASN A 88 9.07 2.26 17.55
N ASP A 89 8.15 1.41 18.00
CA ASP A 89 7.07 0.94 17.17
C ASP A 89 5.83 1.80 17.35
N THR A 90 5.23 2.17 16.23
CA THR A 90 4.01 2.99 16.19
C THR A 90 2.89 2.16 15.59
N ILE A 91 1.78 2.03 16.32
CA ILE A 91 0.54 1.41 15.85
C ILE A 91 -0.47 2.52 15.60
N THR A 92 -0.91 2.66 14.35
CA THR A 92 -1.96 3.60 13.95
C THR A 92 -3.18 2.82 13.52
N THR A 93 -4.32 3.01 14.17
CA THR A 93 -5.57 2.33 13.81
C THR A 93 -6.45 3.25 12.98
N GLY A 94 -6.74 2.83 11.76
CA GLY A 94 -7.73 3.45 10.87
C GLY A 94 -9.09 2.77 10.96
N PRO A 95 -10.09 3.29 10.21
CA PRO A 95 -11.44 2.73 10.22
C PRO A 95 -11.55 1.32 9.61
N LEU A 96 -10.57 0.90 8.80
CA LEU A 96 -10.61 -0.38 8.07
C LEU A 96 -9.36 -1.24 8.27
N GLN A 97 -8.28 -0.67 8.79
CA GLN A 97 -7.00 -1.36 8.90
C GLN A 97 -6.14 -0.71 9.98
N THR A 98 -5.20 -1.49 10.51
CA THR A 98 -4.19 -1.03 11.45
C THR A 98 -2.82 -1.09 10.79
N TRP A 99 -2.11 0.02 10.85
CA TRP A 99 -0.76 0.17 10.34
C TRP A 99 0.23 0.11 11.48
N VAL A 100 1.28 -0.68 11.29
CA VAL A 100 2.38 -0.77 12.24
C VAL A 100 3.67 -0.38 11.54
N ARG A 101 4.44 0.49 12.17
CA ARG A 101 5.80 0.84 11.78
C ARG A 101 6.74 0.48 12.91
N GLY A 102 7.89 -0.08 12.58
CA GLY A 102 8.89 -0.43 13.57
C GLY A 102 10.27 -0.61 12.98
N SER A 103 11.22 -0.97 13.84
CA SER A 103 12.58 -1.29 13.39
C SER A 103 13.28 -2.24 14.35
N THR A 104 14.10 -3.14 13.78
CA THR A 104 14.90 -4.08 14.55
C THR A 104 16.36 -4.09 14.09
N ILE A 105 17.27 -4.57 14.95
CA ILE A 105 18.68 -4.85 14.62
C ILE A 105 19.01 -6.29 15.01
N GLU A 106 19.15 -6.59 16.31
CA GLU A 106 19.39 -7.94 16.86
C GLU A 106 18.28 -8.41 17.81
N TRP A 107 17.20 -7.64 17.88
CA TRP A 107 16.06 -7.89 18.76
C TRP A 107 14.89 -8.43 17.94
N ALA A 108 13.81 -8.79 18.61
CA ALA A 108 12.57 -9.14 17.96
C ALA A 108 11.44 -8.24 18.45
N ASP A 109 10.51 -7.96 17.54
CA ASP A 109 9.22 -7.36 17.85
C ASP A 109 8.14 -8.39 17.56
N ALA A 110 7.15 -8.48 18.44
CA ALA A 110 6.05 -9.42 18.31
C ALA A 110 4.71 -8.71 18.44
N TYR A 111 3.74 -9.21 17.70
CA TYR A 111 2.40 -8.64 17.62
C TYR A 111 1.36 -9.76 17.63
N TYR A 112 0.31 -9.57 18.41
CA TYR A 112 -0.92 -10.28 18.22
C TYR A 112 -1.82 -9.49 17.27
N PHE A 113 -2.52 -10.17 16.36
CA PHE A 113 -3.39 -9.51 15.40
C PHE A 113 -4.62 -10.35 15.04
N SER A 114 -5.61 -9.68 14.43
CA SER A 114 -6.83 -10.31 13.89
C SER A 114 -6.94 -10.02 12.40
N GLY A 115 -7.61 -10.90 11.66
CA GLY A 115 -7.77 -10.77 10.21
C GLY A 115 -6.48 -11.08 9.45
N ALA A 116 -6.34 -10.51 8.25
CA ALA A 116 -5.26 -10.80 7.33
C ALA A 116 -4.15 -9.74 7.37
N ILE A 117 -2.91 -10.15 7.07
CA ILE A 117 -1.84 -9.23 6.70
C ILE A 117 -2.11 -8.78 5.27
N LEU A 118 -2.27 -7.49 5.05
CA LEU A 118 -2.60 -6.86 3.76
C LEU A 118 -1.38 -6.34 3.02
N GLY A 119 -0.24 -6.32 3.71
CA GLY A 119 1.03 -5.96 3.12
C GLY A 119 2.09 -5.89 4.17
N PHE A 120 3.28 -6.28 3.76
CA PHE A 120 4.48 -6.25 4.55
C PHE A 120 5.59 -5.63 3.71
N SER A 121 6.32 -4.68 4.29
CA SER A 121 7.48 -4.06 3.66
C SER A 121 8.59 -3.93 4.69
N TYR A 122 9.82 -4.04 4.23
CA TYR A 122 11.00 -3.84 5.05
C TYR A 122 12.08 -3.14 4.23
N HIS A 123 12.93 -2.40 4.93
CA HIS A 123 14.00 -1.63 4.31
C HIS A 123 15.25 -1.73 5.20
N PRO A 124 16.22 -2.60 4.85
CA PRO A 124 17.50 -2.64 5.55
C PRO A 124 18.23 -1.32 5.31
N THR A 125 18.87 -0.76 6.35
CA THR A 125 19.65 0.46 6.18
C THR A 125 20.83 0.22 5.22
N PRO A 126 21.20 1.20 4.38
CA PRO A 126 22.05 1.04 3.19
C PRO A 126 23.50 0.60 3.47
N ASP A 127 23.90 0.41 4.73
CA ASP A 127 25.25 -0.02 5.10
C ASP A 127 25.45 -1.54 4.98
N THR A 128 24.51 -2.24 4.32
CA THR A 128 24.50 -3.70 4.27
C THR A 128 24.15 -4.23 2.89
N ASP A 129 24.76 -5.37 2.57
CA ASP A 129 24.53 -6.16 1.37
C ASP A 129 23.02 -6.46 1.21
N SER A 130 22.41 -5.96 0.14
CA SER A 130 20.97 -6.07 -0.15
C SER A 130 20.51 -7.51 -0.41
N SER A 131 21.43 -8.49 -0.44
CA SER A 131 21.10 -9.90 -0.64
C SER A 131 20.42 -10.59 0.54
N HIS A 132 20.33 -9.94 1.72
CA HIS A 132 19.58 -10.44 2.86
C HIS A 132 18.55 -9.42 3.37
N PRO A 133 17.33 -9.85 3.74
CA PRO A 133 16.27 -8.96 4.21
C PRO A 133 16.61 -8.25 5.54
N GLY A 134 17.68 -8.65 6.22
CA GLY A 134 18.05 -8.17 7.56
C GLY A 134 17.08 -8.57 8.67
N ILE A 135 16.01 -9.30 8.31
CA ILE A 135 14.97 -9.82 9.21
C ILE A 135 14.55 -11.24 8.85
N ASP A 136 14.04 -11.96 9.83
CA ASP A 136 13.21 -13.16 9.63
C ASP A 136 11.82 -12.86 10.16
N VAL A 137 10.81 -13.39 9.48
CA VAL A 137 9.42 -13.20 9.86
C VAL A 137 8.76 -14.54 10.10
N TYR A 138 7.96 -14.62 11.16
CA TYR A 138 7.16 -15.78 11.49
C TYR A 138 5.70 -15.36 11.64
N VAL A 139 4.79 -16.16 11.10
CA VAL A 139 3.35 -16.01 11.29
C VAL A 139 2.85 -17.28 11.96
N ASP A 140 2.22 -17.14 13.12
CA ASP A 140 1.72 -18.25 13.93
C ASP A 140 2.80 -19.31 14.24
N GLY A 141 4.03 -18.86 14.45
CA GLY A 141 5.20 -19.70 14.74
C GLY A 141 5.89 -20.29 13.51
N GLU A 142 5.27 -20.21 12.33
CA GLU A 142 5.84 -20.74 11.08
C GLU A 142 6.68 -19.67 10.37
N PRO A 143 7.92 -19.98 9.93
CA PRO A 143 8.74 -19.04 9.18
C PRO A 143 8.12 -18.77 7.81
N VAL A 144 8.06 -17.50 7.44
CA VAL A 144 7.52 -17.04 6.16
C VAL A 144 8.54 -16.16 5.45
N ASP A 145 8.50 -16.18 4.13
CA ASP A 145 9.26 -15.21 3.34
C ASP A 145 8.56 -13.85 3.45
N PRO A 146 9.21 -12.81 4.04
CA PRO A 146 8.60 -11.48 4.16
C PRO A 146 8.21 -10.89 2.80
N ASP A 147 8.85 -11.32 1.71
CA ASP A 147 8.55 -10.88 0.36
C ASP A 147 7.20 -11.40 -0.16
N THR A 148 6.66 -12.45 0.45
CA THR A 148 5.37 -13.05 0.07
C THR A 148 4.21 -12.55 0.94
N LEU A 149 4.48 -11.78 2.00
CA LEU A 149 3.45 -11.40 2.96
C LEU A 149 2.53 -10.27 2.48
N GLY A 150 1.24 -10.58 2.43
CA GLY A 150 0.15 -9.63 2.27
C GLY A 150 -0.18 -9.22 0.84
N PHE A 151 0.37 -9.89 -0.16
CA PHE A 151 0.02 -9.65 -1.56
C PHE A 151 -1.20 -10.47 -2.02
N ASP A 152 -1.52 -11.57 -1.35
CA ASP A 152 -2.52 -12.54 -1.82
C ASP A 152 -3.98 -12.12 -1.56
N ASP A 153 -4.23 -11.22 -0.60
CA ASP A 153 -5.59 -10.87 -0.13
C ASP A 153 -5.94 -9.39 -0.33
N LEU A 154 -5.42 -8.78 -1.40
CA LEU A 154 -5.83 -7.43 -1.81
C LEU A 154 -7.22 -7.41 -2.48
N ALA A 155 -7.87 -8.56 -2.67
CA ALA A 155 -9.20 -8.67 -3.28
C ALA A 155 -10.25 -7.79 -2.58
N GLY A 156 -10.10 -7.55 -1.27
CA GLY A 156 -10.96 -6.63 -0.49
C GLY A 156 -10.60 -5.14 -0.60
N TYR A 157 -9.41 -4.82 -1.10
CA TYR A 157 -8.82 -3.47 -1.13
C TYR A 157 -8.78 -2.84 -2.52
N GLY A 158 -9.39 -3.49 -3.50
CA GLY A 158 -9.36 -3.06 -4.89
C GLY A 158 -8.17 -3.70 -5.62
N PRO A 159 -8.35 -4.08 -6.89
CA PRO A 159 -7.33 -4.80 -7.64
C PRO A 159 -6.10 -3.94 -7.97
N ASN A 160 -6.15 -2.63 -7.71
CA ASN A 160 -5.09 -1.72 -8.10
C ASN A 160 -4.50 -0.90 -6.96
N TYR A 161 -3.21 -0.62 -7.12
CA TYR A 161 -2.36 0.16 -6.26
C TYR A 161 -1.65 1.24 -7.08
N ALA A 162 -1.50 2.43 -6.50
CA ALA A 162 -0.65 3.49 -7.00
C ALA A 162 0.20 4.08 -5.88
N LEU A 163 1.50 4.22 -6.09
CA LEU A 163 2.42 4.92 -5.21
C LEU A 163 3.13 6.01 -6.00
N VAL A 164 2.93 7.26 -5.60
CA VAL A 164 3.58 8.42 -6.21
C VAL A 164 4.72 8.86 -5.33
N VAL A 165 5.96 8.75 -5.81
CA VAL A 165 7.17 9.09 -5.06
C VAL A 165 7.81 10.34 -5.65
N GLY A 166 7.96 11.38 -4.84
CA GLY A 166 8.70 12.57 -5.22
C GLY A 166 10.21 12.36 -5.11
N ASP A 167 11.00 13.06 -5.92
CA ASP A 167 12.44 12.87 -6.06
C ASP A 167 13.32 13.99 -5.46
N GLY A 168 12.74 15.04 -4.87
CA GLY A 168 13.49 16.15 -4.28
C GLY A 168 12.81 17.51 -4.40
N GLU A 169 12.16 17.78 -5.53
CA GLU A 169 11.44 19.03 -5.78
C GLU A 169 9.97 18.90 -5.43
N LEU A 170 9.32 20.01 -5.06
CA LEU A 170 7.90 19.97 -4.73
C LEU A 170 7.10 19.90 -6.02
N VAL A 171 6.34 18.81 -6.17
CA VAL A 171 5.64 18.46 -7.40
C VAL A 171 4.18 18.18 -7.09
N ASP A 172 3.30 18.79 -7.89
CA ASP A 172 1.88 18.50 -7.93
C ASP A 172 1.63 17.31 -8.89
N TYR A 173 0.72 16.43 -8.51
CA TYR A 173 0.26 15.34 -9.35
C TYR A 173 -1.26 15.21 -9.31
N GLU A 174 -1.78 14.60 -10.36
CA GLU A 174 -3.19 14.32 -10.52
C GLU A 174 -3.39 13.02 -11.28
N PHE A 175 -4.38 12.24 -10.87
CA PHE A 175 -4.82 11.09 -11.65
C PHE A 175 -6.32 10.87 -11.54
N THR A 176 -6.88 10.19 -12.53
CA THR A 176 -8.30 9.81 -12.54
C THR A 176 -8.45 8.30 -12.57
N THR A 177 -9.49 7.79 -11.92
CA THR A 177 -9.84 6.37 -11.88
C THR A 177 -11.30 6.16 -12.24
N THR A 178 -11.63 5.04 -12.90
CA THR A 178 -13.03 4.71 -13.24
C THR A 178 -13.83 4.15 -12.05
N GLY A 179 -13.14 3.55 -11.07
CA GLY A 179 -13.73 3.05 -9.83
C GLY A 179 -13.41 3.94 -8.63
N TRP A 180 -13.69 3.43 -7.43
CA TRP A 180 -13.39 4.16 -6.19
C TRP A 180 -11.89 4.25 -5.93
N VAL A 181 -11.45 5.26 -5.18
CA VAL A 181 -10.06 5.42 -4.72
C VAL A 181 -10.02 5.75 -3.22
N ARG A 182 -9.01 5.22 -2.53
CA ARG A 182 -8.72 5.51 -1.13
C ARG A 182 -7.24 5.67 -0.92
N ARG A 183 -6.86 6.58 -0.02
CA ARG A 183 -5.49 6.67 0.49
C ARG A 183 -5.18 5.46 1.37
N THR A 184 -3.92 5.04 1.35
CA THR A 184 -3.39 3.95 2.17
C THR A 184 -1.97 4.30 2.65
N LEU A 185 -1.45 3.54 3.61
CA LEU A 185 0.00 3.50 3.91
C LEU A 185 0.64 2.20 3.44
N LEU A 186 -0.10 1.41 2.66
CA LEU A 186 0.41 0.20 2.08
C LEU A 186 1.62 0.55 1.20
N ASN A 187 2.75 -0.10 1.49
CA ASN A 187 3.94 -0.01 0.67
C ASN A 187 4.09 -1.29 -0.14
N LEU A 188 3.66 -1.28 -1.39
CA LEU A 188 3.90 -2.41 -2.29
C LEU A 188 5.19 -2.23 -3.12
N ALA A 189 5.83 -1.05 -3.05
CA ALA A 189 7.09 -0.78 -3.72
C ALA A 189 8.26 -1.06 -2.77
N ARG A 190 8.94 -2.19 -2.99
CA ARG A 190 10.00 -2.68 -2.10
C ARG A 190 11.18 -1.70 -1.97
N ASP A 191 11.47 -0.95 -3.03
CA ASP A 191 12.60 -0.01 -3.07
C ASP A 191 12.28 1.37 -2.46
N VAL A 192 11.04 1.55 -1.98
CA VAL A 192 10.63 2.80 -1.33
C VAL A 192 10.70 2.62 0.18
N ASP A 193 11.47 3.49 0.84
CA ASP A 193 11.52 3.57 2.30
C ASP A 193 10.11 3.81 2.87
N PRO A 194 9.56 2.92 3.71
CA PRO A 194 8.19 3.04 4.22
C PRO A 194 7.96 4.29 5.06
N ASP A 195 9.02 4.88 5.63
CA ASP A 195 8.90 6.15 6.35
C ASP A 195 8.54 7.30 5.41
N ARG A 196 8.86 7.19 4.12
CA ARG A 196 8.51 8.20 3.12
C ARG A 196 7.02 8.20 2.79
N ILE A 197 6.28 7.14 3.10
CA ILE A 197 4.85 7.06 2.78
C ILE A 197 4.04 7.83 3.82
N SER A 198 3.20 8.76 3.36
CA SER A 198 2.47 9.66 4.24
C SER A 198 0.96 9.65 3.96
N PHE A 199 0.15 9.78 5.02
CA PHE A 199 -1.19 10.33 4.92
C PHE A 199 -1.05 11.83 5.10
N ASN A 200 -0.72 12.55 4.03
CA ASN A 200 -0.74 14.00 4.10
C ASN A 200 -2.20 14.48 3.90
N ALA A 201 -2.58 15.60 4.53
CA ALA A 201 -3.91 16.19 4.38
C ALA A 201 -4.04 17.05 3.11
N ASN A 202 -2.96 17.20 2.34
CA ASN A 202 -2.89 18.05 1.16
C ASN A 202 -3.44 17.35 -0.09
N ASP A 203 -3.48 16.02 -0.09
CA ASP A 203 -4.15 15.33 -1.17
C ASP A 203 -5.66 15.57 -1.08
N ALA A 204 -6.36 15.48 -2.21
CA ALA A 204 -7.80 15.51 -2.31
C ALA A 204 -8.30 14.35 -3.17
N ILE A 205 -9.44 13.78 -2.78
CA ILE A 205 -10.14 12.75 -3.54
C ILE A 205 -11.55 13.28 -3.82
N GLU A 206 -11.88 13.46 -5.08
CA GLU A 206 -13.15 14.02 -5.54
C GLU A 206 -13.86 13.02 -6.46
N SER A 207 -15.16 12.79 -6.22
CA SER A 207 -15.99 11.98 -7.12
C SER A 207 -16.33 12.75 -8.39
N LEU A 208 -16.19 12.12 -9.56
CA LEU A 208 -16.48 12.77 -10.83
C LEU A 208 -17.93 12.54 -11.31
N PRO A 209 -18.54 13.51 -12.02
CA PRO A 209 -19.80 13.29 -12.72
C PRO A 209 -19.66 12.16 -13.75
N GLY A 210 -20.52 11.14 -13.66
CA GLY A 210 -20.46 9.96 -14.54
C GLY A 210 -19.78 8.74 -13.92
N GLY A 211 -19.28 8.85 -12.69
CA GLY A 211 -18.58 7.78 -12.00
C GLY A 211 -17.07 8.02 -11.93
N GLY A 212 -16.38 7.24 -11.12
CA GLY A 212 -14.94 7.38 -10.90
C GLY A 212 -14.55 8.53 -9.97
N PHE A 213 -13.25 8.69 -9.80
CA PHE A 213 -12.65 9.66 -8.88
C PHE A 213 -11.43 10.33 -9.47
N ARG A 214 -11.28 11.62 -9.16
CA ARG A 214 -10.06 12.41 -9.37
C ARG A 214 -9.29 12.48 -8.06
N VAL A 215 -8.00 12.23 -8.14
CA VAL A 215 -7.04 12.44 -7.05
C VAL A 215 -6.13 13.58 -7.45
N THR A 216 -5.96 14.54 -6.56
CA THR A 216 -4.90 15.55 -6.65
C THR A 216 -4.05 15.45 -5.42
N GLY A 217 -2.75 15.62 -5.56
CA GLY A 217 -1.83 15.55 -4.44
C GLY A 217 -0.54 16.27 -4.74
N ARG A 218 0.33 16.31 -3.73
CA ARG A 218 1.58 17.02 -3.79
C ARG A 218 2.65 16.28 -3.00
N THR A 219 3.76 15.97 -3.65
CA THR A 219 4.89 15.31 -3.02
C THR A 219 6.19 16.08 -3.25
N ARG A 220 7.22 15.79 -2.45
CA ARG A 220 8.56 16.36 -2.62
C ARG A 220 9.64 15.29 -2.60
N SER A 221 9.91 14.78 -1.40
CA SER A 221 10.77 13.63 -1.17
C SER A 221 10.02 12.54 -0.40
N TRP A 222 8.69 12.65 -0.38
CA TRP A 222 7.79 11.71 0.29
C TRP A 222 7.09 10.87 -0.78
N ALA A 223 6.23 9.98 -0.33
CA ALA A 223 5.42 9.14 -1.17
C ALA A 223 3.97 9.16 -0.69
N ASP A 224 3.05 9.13 -1.64
CA ASP A 224 1.62 9.04 -1.37
C ASP A 224 1.09 7.75 -2.01
N ALA A 225 0.37 6.96 -1.21
CA ALA A 225 -0.10 5.64 -1.63
C ALA A 225 -1.62 5.59 -1.70
N TYR A 226 -2.12 4.94 -2.75
CA TYR A 226 -3.52 4.80 -3.06
C TYR A 226 -3.86 3.36 -3.45
N VAL A 227 -5.06 2.93 -3.06
CA VAL A 227 -5.70 1.74 -3.61
C VAL A 227 -6.99 2.15 -4.32
N PHE A 228 -7.28 1.50 -5.44
CA PHE A 228 -8.42 1.87 -6.26
C PHE A 228 -9.02 0.70 -7.05
N GLU A 229 -10.30 0.83 -7.39
CA GLU A 229 -11.01 -0.04 -8.33
C GLU A 229 -11.01 0.56 -9.74
N GLY A 230 -11.21 -0.29 -10.74
CA GLY A 230 -11.32 0.11 -12.14
C GLY A 230 -9.95 0.34 -12.77
N GLU A 231 -9.85 1.34 -13.64
CA GLU A 231 -8.63 1.66 -14.37
C GLU A 231 -8.21 3.10 -14.04
N MET A 232 -6.91 3.34 -13.96
CA MET A 232 -6.36 4.70 -13.93
C MET A 232 -6.35 5.23 -15.37
N THR A 233 -7.19 6.23 -15.65
CA THR A 233 -7.45 6.75 -16.99
C THR A 233 -6.60 7.97 -17.36
N SER A 234 -5.99 8.61 -16.38
CA SER A 234 -5.03 9.69 -16.60
C SER A 234 -4.05 9.77 -15.45
N PHE A 235 -2.83 10.21 -15.71
CA PHE A 235 -1.85 10.62 -14.71
C PHE A 235 -1.07 11.82 -15.24
N THR A 236 -1.04 12.92 -14.49
CA THR A 236 -0.35 14.15 -14.85
C THR A 236 0.44 14.66 -13.66
N THR A 237 1.56 15.32 -13.93
CA THR A 237 2.43 15.90 -12.90
C THR A 237 3.15 17.12 -13.46
N ASP A 238 3.50 18.09 -12.60
CA ASP A 238 4.21 19.31 -13.00
C ASP A 238 5.73 19.23 -12.77
N GLY A 239 6.25 18.05 -12.43
CA GLY A 239 7.66 17.79 -12.22
C GLY A 239 7.97 16.30 -12.12
N PRO A 240 9.20 15.94 -11.74
CA PRO A 240 9.62 14.54 -11.73
C PRO A 240 9.03 13.76 -10.55
N VAL A 241 8.39 12.63 -10.88
CA VAL A 241 7.86 11.67 -9.90
C VAL A 241 8.09 10.24 -10.40
N THR A 242 8.23 9.29 -9.47
CA THR A 242 8.15 7.87 -9.82
C THR A 242 6.76 7.34 -9.46
N LEU A 243 6.04 6.78 -10.43
CA LEU A 243 4.74 6.15 -10.21
C LEU A 243 4.91 4.63 -10.24
N TYR A 244 4.70 3.98 -9.08
CA TYR A 244 4.57 2.53 -9.03
C TYR A 244 3.09 2.18 -9.17
N ARG A 245 2.77 1.25 -10.06
CA ARG A 245 1.42 0.68 -10.21
C ARG A 245 1.54 -0.83 -10.10
N ASN A 246 0.65 -1.45 -9.33
CA ASN A 246 0.47 -2.91 -9.14
C ASN A 246 1.78 -3.74 -9.16
N PRO A 247 2.13 -4.50 -8.11
CA PRO A 247 3.41 -5.21 -8.05
C PRO A 247 3.67 -6.21 -9.21
N GLU A 248 2.65 -6.59 -9.98
CA GLU A 248 2.77 -7.44 -11.18
C GLU A 248 2.98 -6.66 -12.50
N VAL A 249 2.84 -5.34 -12.50
CA VAL A 249 3.01 -4.49 -13.69
C VAL A 249 4.40 -3.84 -13.64
N PRO A 250 5.20 -3.92 -14.72
CA PRO A 250 6.49 -3.24 -14.83
C PRO A 250 6.40 -1.77 -14.39
N ASN A 251 7.29 -1.34 -13.49
CA ASN A 251 7.33 0.04 -12.99
C ASN A 251 7.48 1.03 -14.16
N VAL A 252 6.67 2.10 -14.15
CA VAL A 252 6.80 3.19 -15.12
C VAL A 252 7.43 4.39 -14.41
N ARG A 253 8.69 4.66 -14.70
CA ARG A 253 9.34 5.91 -14.31
C ARG A 253 8.95 6.98 -15.32
N ALA A 254 8.18 7.98 -14.87
CA ALA A 254 7.79 9.13 -15.66
C ALA A 254 8.60 10.34 -15.23
N GLU A 255 9.65 10.68 -15.97
CA GLU A 255 10.42 11.90 -15.71
C GLU A 255 9.93 13.01 -16.64
N ALA A 256 9.39 14.08 -16.06
CA ALA A 256 9.25 15.36 -16.73
C ALA A 256 10.52 16.17 -16.46
N THR A 257 11.45 16.18 -17.40
CA THR A 257 12.71 16.94 -17.33
C THR A 257 12.52 18.25 -18.08
N ASP A 258 12.16 19.30 -17.33
CA ASP A 258 11.70 20.59 -17.85
C ASP A 258 10.44 20.47 -18.74
N CYS A 259 9.69 21.56 -18.93
CA CYS A 259 8.46 21.59 -19.74
C CYS A 259 8.67 21.24 -21.24
N ASN A 260 9.80 20.64 -21.63
CA ASN A 260 10.27 20.43 -23.00
C ASN A 260 10.77 19.00 -23.30
N GLU A 261 10.93 18.12 -22.31
CA GLU A 261 11.37 16.73 -22.57
C GLU A 261 10.76 15.73 -21.58
N ILE A 262 10.15 14.68 -22.13
CA ILE A 262 9.59 13.57 -21.36
C ILE A 262 10.45 12.35 -21.60
N SER A 263 10.95 11.75 -20.51
CA SER A 263 11.69 10.49 -20.55
C SER A 263 10.88 9.38 -19.88
N LEU A 264 10.52 8.37 -20.67
CA LEU A 264 9.95 7.11 -20.17
C LEU A 264 11.03 6.05 -20.23
N THR A 265 11.40 5.50 -19.08
CA THR A 265 12.37 4.39 -19.00
C THR A 265 11.66 3.15 -18.49
N ASN A 266 11.71 2.06 -19.27
CA ASN A 266 11.28 0.76 -18.80
C ASN A 266 12.45 0.06 -18.09
N GLU A 267 12.34 -0.15 -16.78
CA GLU A 267 13.38 -0.83 -15.98
C GLU A 267 13.11 -2.35 -15.83
N SER A 268 12.06 -2.87 -16.48
CA SER A 268 11.57 -4.25 -16.33
C SER A 268 11.25 -4.89 -17.71
N ASP A 269 10.66 -6.10 -17.73
CA ASP A 269 10.27 -6.87 -18.91
C ASP A 269 9.46 -6.04 -19.93
N ALA A 270 9.44 -6.48 -21.19
CA ALA A 270 8.92 -5.70 -22.32
C ALA A 270 7.52 -5.13 -22.06
N LEU A 271 7.42 -3.80 -22.02
CA LEU A 271 6.19 -3.05 -21.77
C LEU A 271 5.75 -2.35 -23.06
N ALA A 272 4.51 -2.56 -23.47
CA ALA A 272 3.88 -1.71 -24.46
C ALA A 272 3.37 -0.46 -23.76
N VAL A 273 3.97 0.69 -24.07
CA VAL A 273 3.53 1.99 -23.57
C VAL A 273 2.91 2.75 -24.73
N ARG A 274 1.61 3.04 -24.64
CA ARG A 274 1.03 4.06 -25.51
C ARG A 274 1.40 5.43 -24.95
N VAL A 275 2.05 6.26 -25.76
CA VAL A 275 2.33 7.66 -25.42
C VAL A 275 1.45 8.53 -26.30
N THR A 276 0.51 9.24 -25.68
CA THR A 276 -0.28 10.27 -26.37
C THR A 276 0.24 11.64 -25.94
N MET A 277 0.71 12.43 -26.90
CA MET A 277 1.20 13.80 -26.67
C MET A 277 0.13 14.78 -27.14
N PHE A 278 -0.24 15.74 -26.29
CA PHE A 278 -1.20 16.80 -26.61
C PHE A 278 -0.48 18.16 -26.72
N GLY A 279 -0.48 18.78 -27.90
CA GLY A 279 0.01 20.16 -28.08
C GLY A 279 -0.99 21.21 -27.57
N GLU A 280 -0.51 22.42 -27.30
CA GLU A 280 -1.40 23.57 -27.02
C GLU A 280 -2.28 23.88 -28.24
N GLU A 281 -3.59 23.99 -28.02
CA GLU A 281 -4.61 24.18 -29.08
C GLU A 281 -4.45 25.53 -29.82
N ASP A 282 -3.71 26.48 -29.24
CA ASP A 282 -3.55 27.86 -29.72
C ASP A 282 -2.19 28.17 -30.38
N ASP A 283 -1.29 27.18 -30.59
CA ASP A 283 -0.07 27.41 -31.39
C ASP A 283 -0.32 27.10 -32.89
N PRO A 284 -0.50 28.12 -33.75
CA PRO A 284 -0.74 27.93 -35.18
C PRO A 284 0.46 27.35 -35.93
N LEU A 285 1.63 27.25 -35.28
CA LEU A 285 2.86 26.67 -35.85
C LEU A 285 3.09 25.21 -35.45
N ASN A 286 2.29 24.66 -34.52
CA ASN A 286 2.50 23.29 -34.02
C ASN A 286 1.19 22.49 -33.80
N PRO A 287 0.31 22.33 -34.82
CA PRO A 287 -0.87 21.47 -34.69
C PRO A 287 -0.44 20.01 -34.88
N ILE A 288 0.04 19.36 -33.82
CA ILE A 288 0.29 17.91 -33.85
C ILE A 288 -0.62 17.24 -32.83
N PHE A 289 -1.80 16.83 -33.30
CA PHE A 289 -2.48 15.66 -32.77
C PHE A 289 -1.84 14.44 -33.42
N THR A 290 -0.79 13.88 -32.82
CA THR A 290 -0.39 12.52 -33.15
C THR A 290 -1.29 11.57 -32.39
N ASP A 291 -2.17 10.89 -33.12
CA ASP A 291 -2.90 9.72 -32.64
C ASP A 291 -1.88 8.76 -31.99
N GLY A 292 -2.13 8.37 -30.73
CA GLY A 292 -1.11 7.92 -29.79
C GLY A 292 -0.15 6.89 -30.38
N VAL A 293 1.16 7.18 -30.29
CA VAL A 293 2.20 6.25 -30.74
C VAL A 293 2.31 5.16 -29.69
N ILE A 294 2.08 3.92 -30.11
CA ILE A 294 2.41 2.75 -29.29
C ILE A 294 3.92 2.55 -29.41
N VAL A 295 4.65 2.82 -28.33
CA VAL A 295 6.07 2.50 -28.25
C VAL A 295 6.22 1.25 -27.40
N THR A 296 6.76 0.20 -27.99
CA THR A 296 7.20 -0.96 -27.22
C THR A 296 8.57 -0.63 -26.65
N LEU A 297 8.67 -0.53 -25.33
CA LEU A 297 9.92 -0.32 -24.60
C LEU A 297 10.45 -1.66 -24.12
N LEU A 298 11.59 -2.08 -24.66
CA LEU A 298 12.37 -3.19 -24.10
C LEU A 298 13.03 -2.76 -22.78
N PRO A 299 13.40 -3.72 -21.89
CA PRO A 299 14.13 -3.42 -20.67
C PRO A 299 15.37 -2.54 -20.95
N GLY A 300 15.50 -1.44 -20.21
CA GLY A 300 16.60 -0.48 -20.34
C GLY A 300 16.48 0.50 -21.51
N GLN A 301 15.35 0.51 -22.25
CA GLN A 301 15.10 1.52 -23.27
C GLN A 301 14.47 2.78 -22.66
N THR A 302 14.97 3.93 -23.12
CA THR A 302 14.42 5.25 -22.83
C THR A 302 13.85 5.84 -24.12
N VAL A 303 12.62 6.32 -24.07
CA VAL A 303 12.05 7.16 -25.14
C VAL A 303 12.07 8.60 -24.67
N THR A 304 12.71 9.45 -25.45
CA THR A 304 12.69 10.90 -25.28
C THR A 304 11.88 11.53 -26.42
N GLY A 305 11.02 12.49 -26.09
CA GLY A 305 10.21 13.23 -27.05
C GLY A 305 10.22 14.72 -26.74
N PRO A 306 10.21 15.60 -27.77
CA PRO A 306 10.12 17.04 -27.56
C PRO A 306 8.72 17.39 -27.03
N ALA A 307 8.65 18.13 -25.92
CA ALA A 307 7.39 18.74 -25.48
C ALA A 307 7.14 20.02 -26.30
N PRO A 308 5.87 20.28 -26.64
CA PRO A 308 4.98 20.92 -25.66
C PRO A 308 3.79 20.01 -25.39
N ALA A 309 4.04 18.84 -24.81
CA ALA A 309 2.97 17.95 -24.40
C ALA A 309 2.41 18.45 -23.05
N THR A 310 1.19 18.99 -23.04
CA THR A 310 0.47 19.37 -21.80
C THR A 310 -0.07 18.17 -21.04
N ARG A 311 -0.04 16.98 -21.65
CA ARG A 311 -0.60 15.75 -21.09
C ARG A 311 0.08 14.53 -21.72
N ILE A 312 0.30 13.51 -20.89
CA ILE A 312 0.74 12.16 -21.30
C ILE A 312 -0.31 11.20 -20.76
N ASP A 313 -0.94 10.43 -21.64
CA ASP A 313 -1.69 9.25 -21.21
C ASP A 313 -0.79 8.03 -21.43
N VAL A 314 -0.48 7.31 -20.34
CA VAL A 314 0.26 6.04 -20.35
C VAL A 314 -0.75 4.91 -20.20
N GLU A 315 -1.04 4.22 -21.30
CA GLU A 315 -1.74 2.93 -21.25
C GLU A 315 -0.71 1.80 -21.29
N ALA A 316 -0.60 1.07 -20.17
CA ALA A 316 0.11 -0.20 -20.11
C ALA A 316 -0.85 -1.32 -20.53
N GLY A 317 -0.54 -2.00 -21.63
CA GLY A 317 -1.29 -3.16 -22.11
C GLY A 317 -0.38 -4.37 -22.26
N ALA A 318 -0.92 -5.57 -22.03
CA ALA A 318 -0.26 -6.79 -22.50
C ALA A 318 -0.14 -6.72 -24.02
N LEU A 319 1.05 -7.04 -24.57
CA LEU A 319 1.24 -7.10 -26.02
C LEU A 319 0.18 -8.03 -26.62
N PRO A 320 -0.54 -7.62 -27.70
CA PRO A 320 -1.26 -8.60 -28.48
C PRO A 320 -0.22 -9.60 -28.99
N TYR A 321 -0.39 -10.87 -28.63
CA TYR A 321 0.44 -11.94 -29.20
C TYR A 321 0.38 -11.78 -30.72
N PRO A 322 1.53 -11.63 -31.43
CA PRO A 322 1.49 -11.68 -32.87
C PRO A 322 0.88 -13.03 -33.24
N GLU A 323 -0.21 -13.00 -34.01
CA GLU A 323 -0.70 -14.21 -34.66
C GLU A 323 0.44 -14.71 -35.55
N PHE A 324 1.23 -15.65 -35.01
CA PHE A 324 2.18 -16.39 -35.81
C PHE A 324 1.33 -17.16 -36.82
N GLY A 325 1.28 -16.65 -38.06
CA GLY A 325 0.74 -17.36 -39.20
C GLY A 325 1.34 -18.77 -39.18
N GLY A 326 0.47 -19.76 -39.00
CA GLY A 326 0.87 -21.16 -39.01
C GLY A 326 1.64 -21.49 -40.30
N PRO A 327 2.52 -22.51 -40.26
CA PRO A 327 3.33 -22.87 -41.41
C PRO A 327 2.42 -23.09 -42.62
N GLN A 328 2.68 -22.32 -43.68
CA GLN A 328 2.09 -22.53 -44.99
C GLN A 328 2.61 -23.87 -45.49
N GLU A 329 1.77 -24.90 -45.51
CA GLU A 329 2.11 -26.18 -46.12
C GLU A 329 2.30 -25.95 -47.61
N ASP A 330 3.56 -25.97 -48.06
CA ASP A 330 3.90 -26.02 -49.47
C ASP A 330 3.44 -27.38 -50.02
N GLU A 331 2.41 -27.38 -50.86
CA GLU A 331 2.05 -28.54 -51.68
C GLU A 331 3.18 -28.83 -52.69
N ALA A 332 3.90 -29.91 -52.45
CA ALA A 332 4.84 -30.47 -53.42
C ALA A 332 4.09 -31.27 -54.49
N GLY A 333 4.28 -30.88 -55.76
CA GLY A 333 4.04 -31.72 -56.94
C GLY A 333 5.23 -32.62 -57.27
#